data_AF-A0A3D2IKX7-F1
#
_entry.id   AF-A0A3D2IKX7-F1
#
_cell.length_a   1.000
_cell.length_b   1.000
_cell.length_c   1.000
_cell.angle_alpha   90.00
_cell.angle_beta   90.00
_cell.angle_gamma   90.00
#
_symmetry.space_group_name_H-M   'P 1'
#
loop_
_entity.id
_entity.type
_entity.pdbx_description
1 polymer ?
#
loop_
_entity_poly.entity_id
_entity_poly.type
_entity_poly.pdbx_seq_one_letter_code
_entity_poly.pdbx_strand_id
1 'polypeptide(L)'
;GIKVGPPFEVDETLKLIEKLNPTHEAGKVVIISRFGKDKIEEQLPPLIRAIRREGFPVVWSSDPMHGNTFSTEDSIKTRNFDHILEEIKSSFAIHRAEGSYLGGVHLEMTGDNVTECVGGAEGLNESGLGHNYETFCDPRLNYQQSLELAFLIAKEWKQSYL
;
A
#
# COMPACT_ATOMS: atom_id res chain seq x y z
N GLY A 1 -1.87 -5.61 13.11
CA GLY A 1 -1.85 -4.41 12.24
C GLY A 1 -3.27 -3.91 12.03
N ILE A 2 -3.43 -2.61 11.77
CA ILE A 2 -4.71 -1.95 11.52
C ILE A 2 -4.67 -1.46 10.08
N LYS A 3 -5.60 -1.91 9.24
CA LYS A 3 -5.77 -1.39 7.88
C LYS A 3 -6.49 -0.06 7.96
N VAL A 4 -5.93 0.99 7.36
CA VAL A 4 -6.52 2.33 7.32
C VAL A 4 -6.65 2.77 5.86
N GLY A 5 -7.88 3.04 5.44
CA GLY A 5 -8.21 3.44 4.07
C GLY A 5 -9.63 4.00 4.02
N PRO A 6 -10.06 4.61 2.90
CA PRO A 6 -11.31 5.34 2.84
C PRO A 6 -12.54 4.41 2.89
N PRO A 7 -13.61 4.78 3.60
CA PRO A 7 -13.68 5.88 4.58
C PRO A 7 -12.99 5.50 5.91
N PHE A 8 -12.34 6.46 6.55
CA PHE A 8 -11.82 6.32 7.91
C PHE A 8 -11.96 7.65 8.66
N GLU A 9 -11.94 7.57 9.99
CA GLU A 9 -11.88 8.74 10.86
C GLU A 9 -10.58 8.70 11.66
N VAL A 10 -9.89 9.83 11.70
CA VAL A 10 -8.61 9.95 12.43
C VAL A 10 -8.83 9.65 13.91
N ASP A 11 -9.85 10.25 14.53
CA ASP A 11 -10.11 10.10 15.97
C ASP A 11 -10.45 8.65 16.36
N GLU A 12 -11.22 7.94 15.53
CA GLU A 12 -11.50 6.52 15.77
C GLU A 12 -10.25 5.66 15.61
N THR A 13 -9.37 6.01 14.67
CA THR A 13 -8.07 5.34 14.52
C THR A 13 -7.21 5.52 15.76
N LEU A 14 -7.14 6.74 16.32
CA LEU A 14 -6.40 7.02 17.55
C LEU A 14 -6.95 6.24 18.75
N LYS A 15 -8.28 6.22 18.93
CA LYS A 15 -8.94 5.42 19.98
C LYS A 15 -8.63 3.94 19.85
N LEU A 16 -8.60 3.41 18.63
CA LEU A 16 -8.27 2.01 18.38
C LEU A 16 -6.81 1.71 18.71
N ILE A 17 -5.87 2.60 18.36
CA ILE A 17 -4.45 2.45 18.71
C ILE A 17 -4.28 2.40 20.23
N GLU A 18 -4.87 3.36 20.95
CA GLU A 18 -4.80 3.43 22.42
C GLU A 18 -5.38 2.17 23.06
N LYS A 19 -6.52 1.67 22.57
CA LYS A 19 -7.13 0.44 23.07
C LYS A 19 -6.26 -0.80 22.86
N LEU A 20 -5.58 -0.88 21.72
CA LEU A 20 -4.73 -2.03 21.35
C LEU A 20 -3.33 -1.94 21.95
N ASN A 21 -2.84 -0.74 22.25
CA ASN A 21 -1.50 -0.49 22.77
C ASN A 21 -1.50 0.54 23.91
N PRO A 22 -2.21 0.29 25.03
CA PRO A 22 -2.37 1.26 26.11
C PRO A 22 -1.07 1.53 26.88
N THR A 23 -0.06 0.67 26.72
CA THR A 23 1.28 0.83 27.33
C THR A 23 2.29 1.46 26.37
N HIS A 24 1.86 1.84 25.16
CA HIS A 24 2.70 2.48 24.15
C HIS A 24 3.97 1.66 23.87
N GLU A 25 3.80 0.34 23.71
CA GLU A 25 4.87 -0.58 23.37
C GLU A 25 5.26 -0.38 21.89
N ALA A 26 6.52 -0.01 21.64
CA ALA A 26 7.01 0.24 20.29
C ALA A 26 6.95 -1.03 19.44
N GLY A 27 6.46 -0.90 18.20
CA GLY A 27 6.38 -2.03 17.26
C GLY A 27 5.13 -2.91 17.40
N LYS A 28 4.35 -2.77 18.49
CA LYS A 28 3.15 -3.58 18.72
C LYS A 28 2.04 -3.34 17.69
N VAL A 29 1.85 -2.08 17.30
CA VAL A 29 0.83 -1.69 16.33
C VAL A 29 1.50 -1.32 15.01
N VAL A 30 1.04 -1.97 13.94
CA VAL A 30 1.38 -1.61 12.56
C VAL A 30 0.17 -0.91 11.94
N ILE A 31 0.32 0.33 11.50
CA ILE A 31 -0.66 1.03 10.67
C ILE A 31 -0.38 0.70 9.21
N ILE A 32 -1.37 0.11 8.55
CA ILE A 32 -1.28 -0.36 7.16
C ILE A 32 -2.17 0.55 6.29
N SER A 33 -1.60 1.59 5.69
CA SER A 33 -2.33 2.57 4.88
C SER A 33 -2.63 2.04 3.48
N ARG A 34 -3.87 2.17 3.01
CA ARG A 34 -4.35 1.72 1.69
C ARG A 34 -5.32 2.73 1.09
N PHE A 35 -4.80 3.88 0.68
CA PHE A 35 -5.62 5.02 0.25
C PHE A 35 -5.93 5.03 -1.25
N GLY A 36 -5.10 4.36 -2.05
CA GLY A 36 -5.12 4.50 -3.50
C GLY A 36 -4.31 5.71 -3.95
N LYS A 37 -3.75 5.64 -5.16
CA LYS A 37 -2.91 6.71 -5.73
C LYS A 37 -3.59 8.08 -5.74
N ASP A 38 -4.92 8.12 -5.88
CA ASP A 38 -5.68 9.36 -6.06
C ASP A 38 -5.98 10.08 -4.74
N LYS A 39 -5.88 9.39 -3.60
CA LYS A 39 -6.29 9.93 -2.30
C LYS A 39 -5.16 10.01 -1.30
N ILE A 40 -4.06 9.30 -1.52
CA ILE A 40 -2.97 9.20 -0.54
C ILE A 40 -2.41 10.56 -0.11
N GLU A 41 -2.19 11.48 -1.06
CA GLU A 41 -1.63 12.82 -0.79
C GLU A 41 -2.53 13.66 0.13
N GLU A 42 -3.83 13.46 0.09
CA GLU A 42 -4.78 14.19 0.94
C GLU A 42 -5.00 13.50 2.30
N GLN A 43 -4.98 12.16 2.32
CA GLN A 43 -5.46 11.36 3.45
C GLN A 43 -4.36 10.94 4.42
N LEU A 44 -3.16 10.62 3.92
CA LEU A 44 -2.07 10.10 4.75
C LEU A 44 -1.41 11.18 5.65
N PRO A 45 -1.12 12.41 5.18
CA PRO A 45 -0.51 13.44 6.02
C PRO A 45 -1.26 13.76 7.33
N PRO A 46 -2.59 14.02 7.33
CA PRO A 46 -3.31 14.32 8.57
C PRO A 46 -3.29 13.15 9.57
N LEU A 47 -3.34 11.90 9.08
CA LEU A 47 -3.24 10.70 9.92
C LEU A 47 -1.86 10.59 10.59
N ILE A 48 -0.78 10.81 9.83
CA ILE A 48 0.60 10.80 10.37
C ILE A 48 0.75 11.87 11.46
N ARG A 49 0.34 13.11 11.18
CA ARG A 49 0.43 14.22 12.14
C ARG A 49 -0.32 13.93 13.42
N ALA A 50 -1.52 13.37 13.31
CA ALA A 50 -2.34 13.02 14.46
C ALA A 50 -1.70 11.92 15.33
N ILE A 51 -1.28 10.80 14.73
CA ILE A 51 -0.62 9.70 15.45
C ILE A 51 0.67 10.17 16.14
N ARG A 52 1.46 11.01 15.47
CA ARG A 52 2.69 11.58 16.03
C ARG A 52 2.41 12.52 17.20
N ARG A 53 1.37 13.35 17.10
CA ARG A 53 0.97 14.28 18.16
C ARG A 53 0.59 13.53 19.44
N GLU A 54 -0.10 12.40 19.32
CA GLU A 54 -0.44 11.54 20.47
C GLU A 54 0.75 10.71 20.99
N GLY A 55 1.89 10.72 20.28
CA GLY A 55 3.10 10.00 20.69
C GLY A 55 3.05 8.49 20.49
N PHE A 56 2.10 7.96 19.70
CA PHE A 56 1.96 6.52 19.51
C PHE A 56 3.14 5.91 18.73
N PRO A 57 3.84 4.90 19.26
CA PRO A 57 5.03 4.31 18.64
C PRO A 57 4.65 3.21 17.65
N VAL A 58 3.88 3.58 16.62
CA VAL A 58 3.43 2.66 15.57
C VAL A 58 4.51 2.40 14.52
N VAL A 59 4.43 1.24 13.88
CA VAL A 59 5.14 0.95 12.62
C VAL A 59 4.22 1.31 11.46
N TRP A 60 4.75 1.97 10.43
CA TRP A 60 3.99 2.28 9.22
C TRP A 60 4.28 1.25 8.13
N SER A 61 3.23 0.81 7.44
CA SER A 61 3.31 -0.03 6.25
C SER A 61 2.36 0.51 5.18
N SER A 62 2.80 0.53 3.92
CA SER A 62 1.93 0.88 2.80
C SER A 62 1.34 -0.40 2.20
N ASP A 63 0.03 -0.44 2.00
CA ASP A 63 -0.70 -1.44 1.22
C ASP A 63 -1.22 -0.77 -0.04
N PRO A 64 -0.40 -0.71 -1.10
CA PRO A 64 -0.75 -0.06 -2.36
C PRO A 64 -1.68 -0.93 -3.23
N MET A 65 -2.18 -2.05 -2.71
CA MET A 65 -2.96 -3.01 -3.48
C MET A 65 -4.45 -2.68 -3.37
N HIS A 66 -4.95 -2.65 -2.15
CA HIS A 66 -6.39 -2.61 -1.87
C HIS A 66 -7.05 -1.25 -2.11
N GLY A 67 -6.28 -0.18 -2.28
CA GLY A 67 -6.76 1.14 -2.67
C GLY A 67 -6.85 1.34 -4.19
N ASN A 68 -6.23 0.45 -4.98
CA ASN A 68 -6.05 0.61 -6.43
C ASN A 68 -6.75 -0.47 -7.27
N THR A 69 -7.65 -1.25 -6.67
CA THR A 69 -8.46 -2.23 -7.40
C THR A 69 -9.52 -1.51 -8.25
N PHE A 70 -9.64 -1.92 -9.51
CA PHE A 70 -10.75 -1.52 -10.40
C PHE A 70 -11.29 -2.75 -11.14
N SER A 71 -12.42 -2.59 -11.83
CA SER A 71 -13.01 -3.62 -12.68
C SER A 71 -12.92 -3.21 -14.14
N THR A 72 -12.55 -4.14 -15.02
CA THR A 72 -12.60 -3.97 -16.48
C THR A 72 -14.05 -3.89 -16.98
N GLU A 73 -14.24 -3.60 -18.27
CA GLU A 73 -15.56 -3.65 -18.91
C GLU A 73 -16.22 -5.04 -18.79
N ASP A 74 -15.41 -6.11 -18.82
CA ASP A 74 -15.83 -7.50 -18.61
C ASP A 74 -16.00 -7.89 -17.13
N SER A 75 -16.00 -6.91 -16.22
CA SER A 75 -16.16 -7.11 -14.76
C SER A 75 -15.05 -7.97 -14.11
N ILE A 76 -13.90 -8.10 -14.77
CA ILE A 76 -12.71 -8.74 -14.18
C ILE A 76 -12.06 -7.72 -13.25
N LYS A 77 -11.85 -8.09 -11.99
CA LYS A 77 -11.09 -7.24 -11.06
C LYS A 77 -9.61 -7.28 -11.47
N THR A 78 -8.98 -6.12 -11.52
CA THR A 78 -7.54 -6.01 -11.74
C THR A 78 -6.99 -4.81 -10.97
N ARG A 79 -5.67 -4.66 -10.99
CA ARG A 79 -4.94 -3.52 -10.46
C ARG A 79 -3.90 -3.12 -11.49
N ASN A 80 -3.65 -1.82 -11.62
CA ASN A 80 -2.60 -1.32 -12.50
C ASN A 80 -1.29 -1.19 -11.73
N PHE A 81 -0.23 -1.82 -12.23
CA PHE A 81 1.11 -1.79 -11.66
C PHE A 81 1.62 -0.36 -11.42
N ASP A 82 1.39 0.56 -12.35
CA ASP A 82 1.86 1.94 -12.23
C ASP A 82 1.12 2.66 -11.10
N HIS A 83 -0.17 2.39 -10.91
CA HIS A 83 -0.93 2.97 -9.79
C HIS A 83 -0.43 2.44 -8.44
N ILE A 84 -0.12 1.15 -8.35
CA ILE A 84 0.50 0.53 -7.18
C ILE A 84 1.83 1.22 -6.87
N LEU A 85 2.68 1.40 -7.89
CA LEU A 85 3.98 2.06 -7.76
C LEU A 85 3.86 3.54 -7.35
N GLU A 86 2.90 4.27 -7.92
CA GLU A 86 2.62 5.66 -7.57
C GLU A 86 2.25 5.81 -6.09
N GLU A 87 1.35 4.97 -5.57
CA GLU A 87 0.99 5.01 -4.14
C GLU A 87 2.20 4.72 -3.24
N ILE A 88 3.10 3.80 -3.62
CA ILE A 88 4.34 3.55 -2.88
C ILE A 88 5.23 4.79 -2.88
N LYS A 89 5.46 5.41 -4.04
CA LYS A 89 6.31 6.61 -4.17
C LYS A 89 5.76 7.77 -3.34
N SER A 90 4.45 8.03 -3.43
CA SER A 90 3.76 9.02 -2.60
C SER A 90 3.87 8.69 -1.13
N SER A 91 3.70 7.42 -0.72
CA SER A 91 3.87 7.01 0.68
C SER A 91 5.26 7.41 1.20
N PHE A 92 6.33 7.08 0.48
CA PHE A 92 7.69 7.45 0.87
C PHE A 92 7.88 8.98 0.91
N ALA A 93 7.41 9.70 -0.11
CA ALA A 93 7.52 11.15 -0.18
C ALA A 93 6.81 11.86 0.98
N ILE A 94 5.60 11.43 1.30
CA ILE A 94 4.81 11.95 2.42
C ILE A 94 5.48 11.64 3.75
N HIS A 95 5.95 10.41 3.95
CA HIS A 95 6.67 10.06 5.19
C HIS A 95 7.91 10.94 5.40
N ARG A 96 8.70 11.19 4.34
CA ARG A 96 9.82 12.15 4.38
C ARG A 96 9.37 13.57 4.75
N ALA A 97 8.33 14.08 4.09
CA ALA A 97 7.82 15.43 4.32
C ALA A 97 7.25 15.62 5.74
N GLU A 98 6.61 14.60 6.30
CA GLU A 98 6.02 14.62 7.64
C GLU A 98 7.02 14.25 8.76
N GLY A 99 8.29 14.01 8.43
CA GLY A 99 9.33 13.62 9.39
C GLY A 99 9.02 12.31 10.11
N SER A 100 8.39 11.37 9.39
CA SER A 100 8.00 10.05 9.87
C SER A 100 8.66 8.95 9.03
N TYR A 101 8.44 7.69 9.41
CA TYR A 101 9.18 6.56 8.87
C TYR A 101 8.26 5.51 8.26
N LEU A 102 8.36 5.29 6.95
CA LEU A 102 7.70 4.16 6.29
C LEU A 102 8.52 2.89 6.55
N GLY A 103 7.98 2.00 7.39
CA GLY A 103 8.68 0.80 7.85
C GLY A 103 8.48 -0.45 7.00
N GLY A 104 7.62 -0.41 5.98
CA GLY A 104 7.46 -1.53 5.07
C GLY A 104 6.39 -1.33 4.01
N VAL A 105 6.25 -2.35 3.17
CA VAL A 105 5.15 -2.50 2.22
C VAL A 105 4.44 -3.83 2.46
N HIS A 106 3.15 -3.88 2.16
CA HIS A 106 2.28 -5.04 2.32
C HIS A 106 1.64 -5.33 0.96
N LEU A 107 2.10 -6.40 0.32
CA LEU A 107 1.76 -6.72 -1.07
C LEU A 107 1.01 -8.05 -1.16
N GLU A 108 0.16 -8.17 -2.18
CA GLU A 108 -0.44 -9.43 -2.61
C GLU A 108 0.29 -9.90 -3.87
N MET A 109 0.99 -11.03 -3.76
CA MET A 109 1.84 -11.54 -4.83
C MET A 109 1.83 -13.06 -4.88
N THR A 110 2.24 -13.60 -6.02
CA THR A 110 2.55 -15.02 -6.20
C THR A 110 3.84 -15.21 -6.99
N GLY A 111 4.51 -16.35 -6.80
CA GLY A 111 5.66 -16.77 -7.61
C GLY A 111 5.28 -17.32 -8.98
N ASP A 112 3.98 -17.46 -9.25
CA ASP A 112 3.46 -17.98 -10.51
C ASP A 112 3.41 -16.90 -11.59
N ASN A 113 3.39 -17.33 -12.86
CA ASN A 113 3.22 -16.45 -14.01
C ASN A 113 1.73 -16.21 -14.30
N VAL A 114 1.05 -15.53 -13.38
CA VAL A 114 -0.37 -15.17 -13.52
C VAL A 114 -0.57 -13.86 -14.27
N THR A 115 -1.75 -13.69 -14.84
CA THR A 115 -2.17 -12.48 -15.57
C THR A 115 -3.28 -11.76 -14.80
N GLU A 116 -2.98 -11.31 -13.57
CA GLU A 116 -3.98 -10.75 -12.65
C GLU A 116 -3.92 -9.21 -12.54
N CYS A 117 -2.72 -8.61 -12.54
CA CYS A 117 -2.52 -7.15 -12.54
C CYS A 117 -2.01 -6.66 -13.89
N VAL A 118 -2.61 -5.60 -14.45
CA VAL A 118 -2.14 -4.98 -15.71
C VAL A 118 -0.89 -4.12 -15.50
N GLY A 119 -0.12 -3.89 -16.56
CA GLY A 119 1.12 -3.11 -16.57
C GLY A 119 2.36 -3.94 -16.20
N GLY A 120 3.35 -3.27 -15.61
CA GLY A 120 4.69 -3.83 -15.37
C GLY A 120 5.51 -3.92 -16.65
N ALA A 121 6.75 -4.39 -16.53
CA ALA A 121 7.71 -4.43 -17.64
C ALA A 121 7.24 -5.25 -18.86
N GLU A 122 6.39 -6.26 -18.67
CA GLU A 122 5.81 -7.05 -19.77
C GLU A 122 4.62 -6.38 -20.47
N GLY A 123 4.10 -5.28 -19.93
CA GLY A 123 3.02 -4.51 -20.54
C GLY A 123 1.70 -5.26 -20.63
N LEU A 124 1.37 -6.08 -19.61
CA LEU A 124 0.12 -6.84 -19.59
C LEU A 124 -1.08 -5.88 -19.67
N ASN A 125 -1.99 -6.11 -20.60
CA ASN A 125 -3.21 -5.31 -20.78
C ASN A 125 -4.45 -6.10 -20.37
N GLU A 126 -5.61 -5.45 -20.37
CA GLU A 126 -6.87 -6.07 -19.92
C GLU A 126 -7.27 -7.30 -20.73
N SER A 127 -7.04 -7.31 -22.05
CA SER A 127 -7.32 -8.49 -22.89
C SER A 127 -6.40 -9.67 -22.59
N GLY A 128 -5.25 -9.42 -21.96
CA GLY A 128 -4.33 -10.42 -21.46
C GLY A 128 -4.80 -11.13 -20.19
N LEU A 129 -5.73 -10.55 -19.42
CA LEU A 129 -6.08 -11.05 -18.08
C LEU A 129 -6.61 -12.49 -18.11
N GLY A 130 -7.41 -12.85 -19.11
CA GLY A 130 -8.04 -14.17 -19.20
C GLY A 130 -7.11 -15.35 -19.49
N HIS A 131 -5.81 -15.12 -19.76
CA HIS A 131 -4.88 -16.20 -20.11
C HIS A 131 -4.50 -17.08 -18.92
N ASN A 132 -4.24 -16.47 -17.76
CA ASN A 132 -3.88 -17.17 -16.55
C ASN A 132 -4.33 -16.41 -15.28
N TYR A 133 -5.65 -16.22 -15.16
CA TYR A 133 -6.28 -15.60 -13.99
C TYR A 133 -6.70 -16.68 -12.99
N GLU A 134 -5.99 -16.82 -11.87
CA GLU A 134 -6.15 -17.98 -10.97
C GLU A 134 -6.75 -17.62 -9.61
N THR A 135 -6.67 -16.36 -9.19
CA THR A 135 -7.25 -15.92 -7.91
C THR A 135 -8.77 -15.92 -7.93
N PHE A 136 -9.37 -16.35 -6.81
CA PHE A 136 -10.81 -16.22 -6.55
C PHE A 136 -11.18 -14.93 -5.82
N CYS A 137 -10.18 -14.16 -5.39
CA CYS A 137 -10.37 -12.96 -4.58
C CYS A 137 -9.83 -11.74 -5.34
N ASP A 138 -8.77 -11.14 -4.85
CA ASP A 138 -8.16 -9.97 -5.45
C ASP A 138 -6.96 -10.35 -6.33
N PRO A 139 -6.69 -9.55 -7.38
CA PRO A 139 -5.59 -9.74 -8.34
C PRO A 139 -4.22 -9.55 -7.70
N ARG A 140 -3.33 -10.52 -7.85
CA ARG A 140 -1.97 -10.53 -7.27
C ARG A 140 -0.94 -10.05 -8.29
N LEU A 141 0.17 -9.52 -7.81
CA LEU A 141 1.37 -9.33 -8.63
C LEU A 141 1.95 -10.70 -8.98
N ASN A 142 2.31 -10.90 -10.25
CA ASN A 142 3.07 -12.08 -10.66
C ASN A 142 4.55 -11.96 -10.24
N TYR A 143 5.34 -12.99 -10.49
CA TYR A 143 6.74 -13.04 -10.06
C TYR A 143 7.60 -11.89 -10.64
N GLN A 144 7.41 -11.53 -11.91
CA GLN A 144 8.15 -10.44 -12.57
C GLN A 144 7.78 -9.09 -12.01
N GLN A 145 6.47 -8.79 -11.91
CA GLN A 145 5.98 -7.54 -11.33
C GLN A 145 6.45 -7.41 -9.88
N SER A 146 6.45 -8.50 -9.12
CA SER A 146 6.92 -8.51 -7.72
C SER A 146 8.40 -8.18 -7.61
N LEU A 147 9.24 -8.77 -8.48
CA LEU A 147 10.68 -8.51 -8.49
C LEU A 147 10.98 -7.07 -8.96
N GLU A 148 10.29 -6.61 -10.00
CA GLU A 148 10.39 -5.23 -10.49
C GLU A 148 10.06 -4.23 -9.38
N LEU A 149 8.93 -4.43 -8.70
CA LEU A 149 8.49 -3.57 -7.61
C LEU A 149 9.49 -3.55 -6.46
N ALA A 150 10.10 -4.69 -6.12
CA ALA A 150 11.12 -4.77 -5.09
C ALA A 150 12.33 -3.87 -5.39
N PHE A 151 12.83 -3.85 -6.63
CA PHE A 151 13.91 -2.95 -7.03
C PHE A 151 13.51 -1.47 -6.98
N LEU A 152 12.26 -1.15 -7.33
CA LEU A 152 11.75 0.22 -7.29
C LEU A 152 11.56 0.72 -5.85
N ILE A 153 11.03 -0.12 -4.96
CA ILE A 153 10.95 0.16 -3.52
C ILE A 153 12.36 0.39 -2.95
N ALA A 154 13.34 -0.44 -3.31
CA ALA A 154 14.72 -0.27 -2.83
C ALA A 154 15.31 1.09 -3.24
N LYS A 155 14.94 1.63 -4.40
CA LYS A 155 15.36 2.99 -4.83
C LYS A 155 14.74 4.08 -3.96
N GLU A 156 13.44 4.01 -3.66
CA GLU A 156 12.77 4.96 -2.76
C GLU A 156 13.31 4.89 -1.33
N TRP A 157 13.60 3.67 -0.87
CA TRP A 157 14.24 3.44 0.42
C TRP A 157 15.65 4.02 0.45
N LYS A 158 16.44 3.94 -0.62
CA LYS A 158 17.76 4.59 -0.62
C LYS A 158 17.66 6.12 -0.50
N GLN A 159 16.63 6.75 -1.06
CA GLN A 159 16.47 8.20 -1.03
C GLN A 159 16.04 8.73 0.35
N SER A 160 15.33 7.93 1.14
CA SER A 160 14.76 8.40 2.41
C SER A 160 15.70 8.24 3.60
N TYR A 161 16.90 7.70 3.37
CA TYR A 161 17.81 7.17 4.40
C TYR A 161 19.29 7.54 4.13
N LEU A 162 19.51 8.67 3.45
CA LEU A 162 20.81 9.34 3.30
C LEU A 162 20.85 10.58 4.19
#